data_AF-A0A2E6WR68-F1
#
_entry.id   AF-A0A2E6WR68-F1
#
_cell.length_a   1.000
_cell.length_b   1.000
_cell.length_c   1.000
_cell.angle_alpha   90.00
_cell.angle_beta   90.00
_cell.angle_gamma   90.00
#
_symmetry.space_group_name_H-M   'P 1'
#
loop_
_entity.id
_entity.type
_entity.pdbx_description
1 polymer ?
#
loop_
_entity_poly.entity_id
_entity_poly.type
_entity_poly.pdbx_seq_one_letter_code
_entity_poly.pdbx_strand_id
1 'polypeptide(L)'
;MENSAQLPYEYHGKVTLPSEKESINFSLNINRDAKSIELNFSKPIEESSNWKCTDIKIIRRTKFDEIVFFTHGIPKPSVPLIWKINASLTDKTAAGVVIARENDKGVKGEKGFKLTSK
;
A
#
# COMPACT_ATOMS: atom_id res chain seq x y z
N MET A 1 -16.49 2.84 28.38
CA MET A 1 -15.18 3.21 27.80
C MET A 1 -15.05 2.45 26.50
N GLU A 2 -15.29 3.10 25.36
CA GLU A 2 -15.13 2.46 24.06
C GLU A 2 -13.64 2.18 23.85
N ASN A 3 -13.30 0.90 23.81
CA ASN A 3 -11.98 0.44 23.46
C ASN A 3 -11.82 0.70 21.95
N SER A 4 -11.39 1.89 21.57
CA SER A 4 -11.07 2.21 20.18
C SER A 4 -9.95 1.27 19.76
N ALA A 5 -10.28 0.23 18.98
CA ALA A 5 -9.30 -0.75 18.52
C ALA A 5 -8.15 0.00 17.82
N GLN A 6 -6.99 -0.01 18.48
CA GLN A 6 -5.79 0.61 17.93
C GLN A 6 -5.28 -0.30 16.82
N LEU A 7 -5.26 0.24 15.60
CA LEU A 7 -4.73 -0.49 14.46
C LEU A 7 -3.21 -0.58 14.53
N PRO A 8 -2.62 -1.67 14.03
CA PRO A 8 -1.19 -1.77 13.82
C PRO A 8 -0.61 -0.60 13.01
N TYR A 9 0.62 -0.23 13.36
CA TYR A 9 1.43 0.72 12.60
C TYR A 9 2.14 0.06 11.42
N GLU A 10 2.46 -1.24 11.49
CA GLU A 10 3.19 -1.94 10.43
C GLU A 10 2.42 -3.17 9.93
N TYR A 11 2.43 -3.35 8.61
CA TYR A 11 1.84 -4.49 7.92
C TYR A 11 2.83 -5.07 6.92
N HIS A 12 2.84 -6.40 6.78
CA HIS A 12 3.71 -7.10 5.83
C HIS A 12 2.91 -8.03 4.92
N GLY A 13 3.42 -8.23 3.71
CA GLY A 13 2.91 -9.24 2.79
C GLY A 13 3.64 -9.25 1.46
N LYS A 14 2.95 -9.71 0.42
CA LYS A 14 3.47 -9.80 -0.94
C LYS A 14 2.55 -9.08 -1.90
N VAL A 15 3.12 -8.42 -2.91
CA VAL A 15 2.38 -7.81 -4.01
C VAL A 15 3.02 -8.17 -5.34
N THR A 16 2.21 -8.45 -6.34
CA THR A 16 2.64 -8.43 -7.75
C THR A 16 2.27 -7.06 -8.29
N LEU A 17 3.24 -6.29 -8.78
CA LEU A 17 2.94 -4.98 -9.36
C LEU A 17 2.24 -5.12 -10.73
N PRO A 18 1.49 -4.11 -11.18
CA PRO A 18 0.89 -4.13 -12.51
C PRO A 18 1.93 -4.39 -13.60
N SER A 19 1.58 -5.21 -14.60
CA SER A 19 2.48 -5.70 -15.67
C SER A 19 3.68 -6.55 -15.23
N GLU A 20 3.90 -6.77 -13.93
CA GLU A 20 4.91 -7.70 -13.41
C GLU A 20 4.34 -9.12 -13.27
N LYS A 21 5.23 -10.12 -13.34
CA LYS A 21 4.89 -11.54 -13.15
C LYS A 21 5.18 -12.04 -11.74
N GLU A 22 6.25 -11.55 -11.13
CA GLU A 22 6.70 -12.01 -9.83
C GLU A 22 6.08 -11.20 -8.68
N SER A 23 5.83 -11.87 -7.56
CA SER A 23 5.43 -11.20 -6.32
C SER A 23 6.65 -10.81 -5.51
N ILE A 24 6.65 -9.61 -4.94
CA ILE A 24 7.73 -9.06 -4.12
C ILE A 24 7.21 -8.88 -2.69
N ASN A 25 8.02 -9.22 -1.68
CA ASN A 25 7.65 -8.91 -0.30
C ASN A 25 7.75 -7.41 -0.07
N PHE A 26 6.80 -6.87 0.68
CA PHE A 26 6.81 -5.46 1.06
C PHE A 26 6.19 -5.25 2.43
N SER A 27 6.46 -4.09 3.02
CA SER A 27 5.80 -3.60 4.22
C SER A 27 5.23 -2.20 4.01
N LEU A 28 4.20 -1.90 4.81
CA LEU A 28 3.63 -0.58 4.95
C LEU A 28 3.73 -0.16 6.40
N ASN A 29 4.42 0.95 6.64
CA ASN A 29 4.35 1.65 7.91
C ASN A 29 3.35 2.81 7.77
N ILE A 30 2.32 2.83 8.62
CA ILE A 30 1.17 3.73 8.53
C ILE A 30 1.09 4.53 9.81
N ASN A 31 1.52 5.80 9.74
CA ASN A 31 1.32 6.76 10.81
C ASN A 31 0.04 7.56 10.55
N ARG A 32 -1.02 7.21 11.27
CA ARG A 32 -2.35 7.81 11.10
C ARG A 32 -2.42 9.24 11.62
N ASP A 33 -1.66 9.55 12.67
CA ASP A 33 -1.64 10.87 13.31
C ASP A 33 -0.93 11.88 12.41
N ALA A 34 0.24 11.51 11.88
CA ALA A 34 1.01 12.33 10.94
C ALA A 34 0.50 12.25 9.49
N LYS A 35 -0.47 11.38 9.20
CA LYS A 35 -0.96 11.05 7.84
C LYS A 35 0.18 10.73 6.88
N SER A 36 1.15 9.94 7.34
CA SER A 36 2.28 9.48 6.53
C SER A 36 2.27 7.96 6.36
N ILE A 37 2.76 7.52 5.21
CA ILE A 37 2.90 6.11 4.85
C ILE A 37 4.28 5.90 4.26
N GLU A 38 4.97 4.86 4.71
CA GLU A 38 6.22 4.41 4.12
C GLU A 38 6.00 3.05 3.47
N LEU A 39 6.32 2.96 2.18
CA LEU A 39 6.26 1.73 1.40
C LEU A 39 7.69 1.19 1.23
N ASN A 40 7.95 0.00 1.76
CA ASN A 40 9.26 -0.64 1.70
C ASN A 40 9.18 -1.99 0.99
N PHE A 41 9.98 -2.22 -0.05
CA PHE A 41 10.14 -3.52 -0.69
C PHE A 41 11.36 -4.25 -0.14
N SER A 42 11.28 -5.57 0.00
CA SER A 42 12.41 -6.38 0.48
C SER A 42 13.56 -6.46 -0.51
N LYS A 43 13.29 -6.17 -1.78
CA LYS A 43 14.27 -6.10 -2.87
C LYS A 43 14.13 -4.73 -3.54
N PRO A 44 15.25 -4.08 -3.92
CA PRO A 44 15.18 -2.82 -4.65
C PRO A 44 14.42 -2.98 -5.97
N ILE A 45 13.64 -1.98 -6.32
CA ILE A 45 13.02 -1.80 -7.63
C ILE A 45 13.61 -0.48 -8.15
N GLU A 46 14.19 -0.48 -9.36
CA GLU A 46 14.86 0.73 -9.89
C GLU A 46 15.84 1.34 -8.85
N GLU A 47 16.67 0.49 -8.24
CA GLU A 47 17.69 0.85 -7.23
C GLU A 47 17.16 1.37 -5.88
N SER A 48 15.84 1.50 -5.69
CA SER A 48 15.25 1.91 -4.41
C SER A 48 14.40 0.81 -3.76
N SER A 49 14.58 0.64 -2.45
CA SER A 49 13.72 -0.21 -1.62
C SER A 49 12.62 0.58 -0.90
N ASN A 50 12.70 1.91 -0.85
CA ASN A 50 11.74 2.77 -0.16
C ASN A 50 11.08 3.73 -1.15
N TRP A 51 9.77 3.92 -1.01
CA TRP A 51 8.99 4.77 -1.89
C TRP A 51 8.21 5.82 -1.13
N LYS A 52 8.38 7.07 -1.57
CA LYS A 52 7.59 8.20 -1.09
C LYS A 52 6.13 7.99 -1.47
N CYS A 53 5.28 7.95 -0.45
CA CYS A 53 3.83 7.95 -0.63
C CYS A 53 3.31 9.38 -0.66
N THR A 54 2.38 9.65 -1.58
CA THR A 54 1.81 10.99 -1.85
C THR A 54 0.30 10.92 -1.88
N ASP A 55 -0.36 12.09 -1.77
CA ASP A 55 -1.83 12.23 -1.77
C ASP A 55 -2.54 11.26 -0.82
N ILE A 56 -2.00 11.14 0.39
CA ILE A 56 -2.43 10.18 1.40
C ILE A 56 -3.80 10.59 1.95
N LYS A 57 -4.76 9.66 1.87
CA LYS A 57 -6.09 9.78 2.44
C LYS A 57 -6.36 8.59 3.34
N ILE A 58 -6.65 8.86 4.61
CA ILE A 58 -7.04 7.85 5.60
C ILE A 58 -8.43 8.22 6.12
N ILE A 59 -9.40 7.32 5.98
CA ILE A 59 -10.78 7.50 6.43
C ILE A 59 -11.14 6.38 7.38
N ARG A 60 -11.43 6.71 8.65
CA ARG A 60 -11.98 5.77 9.62
C ARG A 60 -13.41 5.37 9.22
N ARG A 61 -13.63 4.08 8.97
CA ARG A 61 -14.96 3.47 8.80
C ARG A 61 -15.30 2.66 10.05
N THR A 62 -16.55 2.18 10.12
CA THR A 62 -17.05 1.42 11.27
C THR A 62 -16.29 0.12 11.52
N LYS A 63 -15.75 -0.52 10.47
CA LYS A 63 -15.08 -1.84 10.56
C LYS A 63 -13.62 -1.85 10.11
N PHE A 64 -13.16 -0.80 9.43
CA PHE A 64 -11.81 -0.73 8.86
C PHE A 64 -11.39 0.73 8.67
N ASP A 65 -10.08 0.96 8.51
CA ASP A 65 -9.58 2.19 7.90
C ASP A 65 -9.47 2.01 6.39
N GLU A 66 -10.09 2.92 5.64
CA GLU A 66 -9.88 3.05 4.20
C GLU A 66 -8.68 3.95 3.96
N ILE A 67 -7.68 3.44 3.26
CA ILE A 67 -6.39 4.09 3.03
C ILE A 67 -6.14 4.15 1.53
N VAL A 68 -5.89 5.35 1.04
CA VAL A 68 -5.54 5.60 -0.36
C VAL A 68 -4.28 6.44 -0.42
N PHE A 69 -3.31 6.05 -1.24
CA PHE A 69 -2.10 6.84 -1.50
C PHE A 69 -1.53 6.52 -2.87
N PHE A 70 -0.54 7.30 -3.27
CA PHE A 70 0.07 7.23 -4.58
C PHE A 70 1.59 7.09 -4.48
N THR A 71 2.14 6.31 -5.39
CA THR A 71 3.59 6.21 -5.61
C THR A 71 3.90 6.49 -7.06
N HIS A 72 5.09 7.00 -7.33
CA HIS A 72 5.59 7.24 -8.68
C HIS A 72 6.91 6.51 -8.85
N GLY A 73 7.20 6.04 -10.07
CA GLY A 73 8.49 5.41 -10.39
C GLY A 73 8.54 3.90 -10.16
N ILE A 74 7.40 3.26 -9.89
CA ILE A 74 7.27 1.79 -9.82
C ILE A 74 6.11 1.26 -10.67
N PRO A 75 6.25 0.05 -11.27
CA PRO A 75 7.49 -0.73 -11.32
C PRO A 75 8.56 -0.10 -12.22
N LYS A 76 8.23 0.95 -12.97
CA LYS A 76 9.13 1.66 -13.89
C LYS A 76 9.15 3.16 -13.62
N PRO A 77 10.20 3.88 -14.04
CA PRO A 77 10.28 5.34 -13.93
C PRO A 77 9.02 6.03 -14.48
N SER A 78 8.56 7.06 -13.75
CA SER A 78 7.40 7.89 -14.10
C SER A 78 6.04 7.18 -14.15
N VAL A 79 5.92 5.92 -13.73
CA VAL A 79 4.62 5.24 -13.63
C VAL A 79 3.93 5.62 -12.32
N PRO A 80 2.75 6.27 -12.36
CA PRO A 80 1.92 6.50 -11.18
C PRO A 80 1.11 5.25 -10.83
N LEU A 81 1.24 4.80 -9.58
CA LEU A 81 0.39 3.75 -9.00
C LEU A 81 -0.52 4.34 -7.93
N ILE A 82 -1.76 3.85 -7.90
CA ILE A 82 -2.72 4.08 -6.82
C ILE A 82 -2.75 2.84 -5.95
N TRP A 83 -2.64 3.03 -4.65
CA TRP A 83 -2.80 2.00 -3.64
C TRP A 83 -4.10 2.27 -2.89
N LYS A 84 -4.99 1.27 -2.84
CA LYS A 84 -6.25 1.33 -2.09
C LYS A 84 -6.28 0.15 -1.12
N ILE A 85 -6.41 0.43 0.16
CA ILE A 85 -6.24 -0.56 1.23
C ILE A 85 -7.35 -0.39 2.26
N ASN A 86 -7.93 -1.51 2.68
CA ASN A 86 -8.83 -1.58 3.81
C ASN A 86 -8.11 -2.32 4.95
N ALA A 87 -7.79 -1.60 6.03
CA ALA A 87 -7.14 -2.13 7.22
C ALA A 87 -8.19 -2.43 8.30
N SER A 88 -8.41 -3.70 8.58
CA SER A 88 -9.46 -4.19 9.49
C SER A 88 -9.22 -3.78 10.94
N LEU A 89 -10.25 -3.22 11.58
CA LEU A 89 -10.22 -2.85 13.01
C LEU A 89 -10.25 -4.07 13.94
N THR A 90 -10.54 -5.26 13.44
CA THR A 90 -10.86 -6.43 14.28
C THR A 90 -9.85 -7.56 14.20
N ASP A 91 -9.08 -7.68 13.12
CA ASP A 91 -8.28 -8.90 12.87
C ASP A 91 -6.83 -8.66 12.42
N LYS A 92 -6.26 -7.48 12.68
CA LYS A 92 -4.86 -7.13 12.33
C LYS A 92 -4.49 -7.38 10.87
N THR A 93 -5.47 -7.54 9.99
CA THR A 93 -5.24 -7.73 8.55
C THR A 93 -5.52 -6.46 7.77
N ALA A 94 -4.91 -6.36 6.60
CA ALA A 94 -5.31 -5.39 5.60
C ALA A 94 -5.36 -6.07 4.23
N ALA A 95 -6.29 -5.65 3.38
CA ALA A 95 -6.38 -6.12 2.01
C ALA A 95 -6.49 -4.92 1.09
N GLY A 96 -5.91 -5.02 -0.10
CA GLY A 96 -5.87 -3.89 -1.00
C GLY A 96 -5.62 -4.27 -2.44
N VAL A 97 -5.64 -3.25 -3.27
CA VAL A 97 -5.30 -3.32 -4.69
C VAL A 97 -4.31 -2.23 -5.02
N VAL A 98 -3.38 -2.57 -5.92
CA VAL A 98 -2.51 -1.60 -6.59
C VAL A 98 -2.94 -1.49 -8.05
N ILE A 99 -3.11 -0.26 -8.51
CA ILE A 99 -3.67 0.06 -9.83
C ILE A 99 -2.68 0.96 -10.55
N ALA A 100 -2.31 0.60 -11.78
CA ALA A 100 -1.61 1.52 -12.66
C ALA A 100 -2.59 2.49 -13.30
N ARG A 101 -2.38 3.80 -13.13
CA ARG A 101 -3.10 4.81 -13.92
C ARG A 101 -2.63 4.79 -15.37
N GLU A 102 -3.38 5.45 -16.24
CA GLU A 102 -2.98 5.68 -17.63
C GLU A 102 -1.57 6.30 -17.67
N ASN A 103 -0.68 5.69 -18.47
CA ASN A 103 0.71 6.09 -18.63
C ASN A 103 1.20 5.75 -20.05
N ASP A 104 2.26 6.42 -20.46
CA ASP A 104 2.94 6.25 -21.75
C ASP A 104 3.83 5.00 -21.80
N LYS A 105 4.02 4.29 -20.66
CA LYS A 105 4.91 3.12 -20.54
C LYS A 105 4.22 1.78 -20.75
N GLY A 106 2.93 1.78 -21.08
CA GLY A 106 2.14 0.56 -21.31
C GLY A 106 1.94 -0.30 -20.05
N VAL A 107 2.21 0.25 -18.85
CA VAL A 107 1.93 -0.45 -17.59
C VAL A 107 0.45 -0.35 -17.29
N LYS A 108 -0.24 -1.48 -17.11
CA LYS A 108 -1.70 -1.47 -16.93
C LYS A 108 -2.18 -2.58 -16.02
N GLY A 109 -3.37 -2.38 -15.47
CA GLY A 109 -4.10 -3.38 -14.71
C GLY A 109 -4.12 -3.12 -13.21
N GLU A 110 -4.78 -4.05 -12.53
CA GLU A 110 -5.03 -4.04 -11.09
C GLU A 110 -4.53 -5.36 -10.51
N LYS A 111 -3.87 -5.29 -9.35
CA LYS A 111 -3.35 -6.45 -8.64
C LYS A 111 -3.75 -6.38 -7.16
N GLY A 112 -4.45 -7.41 -6.71
CA GLY A 112 -4.82 -7.56 -5.31
C GLY A 112 -3.66 -8.07 -4.45
N PHE A 113 -3.66 -7.69 -3.18
CA PHE A 113 -2.72 -8.18 -2.17
C PHE A 113 -3.39 -8.25 -0.80
N LYS A 114 -2.78 -9.04 0.10
CA LYS A 114 -3.16 -9.15 1.50
C LYS A 114 -1.94 -8.90 2.38
N LEU A 115 -2.17 -8.21 3.48
CA LEU A 115 -1.18 -7.89 4.49
C LEU A 115 -1.65 -8.33 5.87
N THR A 116 -0.68 -8.55 6.74
CA THR A 116 -0.89 -8.91 8.14
C THR A 116 0.11 -8.16 9.01
N SER A 117 -0.36 -7.64 10.15
CA SER A 117 0.54 -7.26 11.25
C SER A 117 0.82 -8.47 12.12
N LYS A 118 2.05 -8.56 12.64
CA LYS A 118 2.35 -9.46 13.77
C LYS A 118 1.68 -8.95 15.07
#